data_AF-A0A1Z7ZJ87-F1
#
_entry.id   AF-A0A1Z7ZJ87-F1
#
_cell.length_a   1.000
_cell.length_b   1.000
_cell.length_c   1.000
_cell.angle_alpha   90.00
_cell.angle_beta   90.00
_cell.angle_gamma   90.00
#
_symmetry.space_group_name_H-M   'P 1'
#
loop_
_entity.id
_entity.type
_entity.pdbx_description
1 polymer ?
#
loop_
_entity_poly.entity_id
_entity_poly.type
_entity_poly.pdbx_seq_one_letter_code
_entity_poly.pdbx_strand_id
1 'polypeptide(L)'
;MKLKTLSTITLGLILFTSCSDDSTSDQFMDQNPDAVARLITNITVVSAQDTDENQNITVTYDDANRVTNVSDGIDTGLLTYQDGDLANVASNGDNFAIEELYESPYDAFETGEVINYNNDGNPVNLRFFETEYDWETNSEITTEYRAEIQYDNKLNPYFYTVQAAGGIAVMDAVELNFSANPDAPEIVQARILFPSKNIKKIIYRDLDGNLLADVNLDFVYNSDDYPTSGSVTATEYDVDEGDTTSIYTLTYTYMAAN
;
A
#
# COMPACT_ATOMS: atom_id res chain seq x y z
N MET A 1 34.62 7.84 46.76
CA MET A 1 33.61 8.02 47.83
C MET A 1 32.55 6.95 47.65
N LYS A 2 32.33 6.08 48.64
CA LYS A 2 31.20 5.14 48.64
C LYS A 2 29.95 5.90 49.08
N LEU A 3 28.85 5.72 48.37
CA LEU A 3 27.51 5.96 48.92
C LEU A 3 26.62 4.77 48.53
N LYS A 4 26.09 4.15 49.59
CA LYS A 4 25.17 3.03 49.57
C LYS A 4 23.74 3.55 49.41
N THR A 5 22.98 2.83 48.59
CA THR A 5 21.52 2.64 48.53
C THR A 5 20.62 3.33 49.56
N LEU A 6 19.56 3.96 49.04
CA LEU A 6 18.21 3.82 49.60
C LEU A 6 17.20 3.63 48.45
N SER A 7 16.61 2.44 48.43
CA SER A 7 15.48 2.05 47.58
C SER A 7 14.19 2.62 48.16
N THR A 8 13.24 3.06 47.33
CA THR A 8 11.88 2.48 47.19
C THR A 8 11.05 3.29 46.16
N ILE A 9 10.95 2.73 44.96
CA ILE A 9 9.74 2.56 44.11
C ILE A 9 8.87 3.81 43.84
N THR A 10 8.89 4.29 42.59
CA THR A 10 7.66 4.50 41.81
C THR A 10 7.99 4.37 40.32
N LEU A 11 7.32 3.40 39.69
CA LEU A 11 7.16 3.14 38.26
C LEU A 11 8.44 3.00 37.42
N GLY A 12 8.68 1.75 37.01
CA GLY A 12 9.62 1.44 35.95
C GLY A 12 9.33 2.30 34.73
N LEU A 13 10.33 3.08 34.35
CA LEU A 13 10.62 3.33 32.95
C LEU A 13 10.71 1.96 32.28
N ILE A 14 9.59 1.53 31.72
CA ILE A 14 9.55 0.61 30.60
C ILE A 14 10.32 1.34 29.50
N LEU A 15 11.64 1.13 29.49
CA LEU A 15 12.33 0.90 28.23
C LEU A 15 11.60 -0.29 27.61
N PHE A 16 10.97 -0.11 26.45
CA PHE A 16 10.94 -0.99 25.27
C PHE A 16 9.93 -0.40 24.26
N THR A 17 10.45 -0.10 23.06
CA THR A 17 9.83 -0.21 21.73
C THR A 17 8.46 0.45 21.47
N SER A 18 8.44 1.51 20.68
CA SER A 18 7.34 1.74 19.72
C SER A 18 7.90 1.89 18.29
N CYS A 19 8.86 1.03 17.94
CA CYS A 19 8.72 0.35 16.67
C CYS A 19 7.80 -0.82 17.03
N SER A 20 6.54 -0.79 16.60
CA SER A 20 5.67 -1.94 16.83
C SER A 20 6.31 -3.14 16.12
N ASP A 21 6.69 -4.15 16.89
CA ASP A 21 7.00 -5.50 16.39
C ASP A 21 5.75 -6.19 15.80
N ASP A 22 4.63 -5.46 15.72
CA ASP A 22 3.33 -5.93 15.25
C ASP A 22 3.38 -6.28 13.76
N SER A 23 2.73 -7.40 13.42
CA SER A 23 2.54 -7.82 12.04
C SER A 23 1.59 -6.86 11.31
N THR A 24 1.63 -6.85 9.97
CA THR A 24 0.66 -6.14 9.13
C THR A 24 -0.77 -6.55 9.48
N SER A 25 -0.95 -7.83 9.83
CA SER A 25 -2.22 -8.38 10.31
C SER A 25 -2.66 -7.73 11.63
N ASP A 26 -1.80 -7.71 12.64
CA ASP A 26 -2.12 -7.16 13.96
C ASP A 26 -2.40 -5.66 13.88
N GLN A 27 -1.57 -4.92 13.14
CA GLN A 27 -1.75 -3.49 12.93
C GLN A 27 -3.10 -3.16 12.28
N PHE A 28 -3.56 -3.96 11.31
CA PHE A 28 -4.87 -3.74 10.72
C PHE A 28 -6.00 -4.03 11.70
N MET A 29 -5.92 -5.15 12.44
CA MET A 29 -6.99 -5.58 13.34
C MET A 29 -7.13 -4.65 14.56
N ASP A 30 -6.03 -4.17 15.12
CA ASP A 30 -6.04 -3.23 16.25
C ASP A 30 -6.72 -1.91 15.89
N GLN A 31 -6.57 -1.47 14.64
CA GLN A 31 -7.20 -0.25 14.13
C GLN A 31 -8.63 -0.47 13.63
N ASN A 32 -9.03 -1.72 13.40
CA ASN A 32 -10.33 -2.10 12.87
C ASN A 32 -10.92 -3.32 13.63
N PRO A 33 -11.16 -3.21 14.95
CA PRO A 33 -11.51 -4.36 15.80
C PRO A 33 -12.84 -5.03 15.44
N ASP A 34 -13.73 -4.31 14.78
CA ASP A 34 -15.04 -4.80 14.33
C ASP A 34 -15.07 -5.16 12.82
N ALA A 35 -13.90 -5.28 12.19
CA ALA A 35 -13.82 -5.57 10.75
C ALA A 35 -14.43 -6.93 10.39
N VAL A 36 -15.36 -6.91 9.44
CA VAL A 36 -15.94 -8.11 8.82
C VAL A 36 -15.21 -8.37 7.52
N ALA A 37 -14.78 -9.61 7.27
CA ALA A 37 -14.08 -9.95 6.03
C ALA A 37 -14.98 -9.77 4.79
N ARG A 38 -14.54 -8.95 3.83
CA ARG A 38 -15.13 -8.84 2.49
C ARG A 38 -14.03 -9.00 1.44
N LEU A 39 -14.24 -9.94 0.53
CA LEU A 39 -13.30 -10.27 -0.54
C LEU A 39 -13.76 -9.60 -1.84
N ILE A 40 -12.91 -8.77 -2.44
CA ILE A 40 -13.20 -8.06 -3.69
C ILE A 40 -13.16 -9.07 -4.83
N THR A 41 -14.23 -9.19 -5.60
CA THR A 41 -14.25 -10.01 -6.83
C THR A 41 -14.06 -9.18 -8.08
N ASN A 42 -14.43 -7.90 -8.03
CA ASN A 42 -14.32 -7.01 -9.18
C ASN A 42 -14.13 -5.54 -8.76
N ILE A 43 -13.27 -4.83 -9.47
CA ILE A 43 -13.15 -3.36 -9.43
C ILE A 43 -13.29 -2.86 -10.86
N THR A 44 -14.29 -2.03 -11.11
CA THR A 44 -14.46 -1.36 -12.39
C THR A 44 -14.05 0.10 -12.24
N VAL A 45 -13.16 0.55 -13.12
CA VAL A 45 -12.72 1.94 -13.26
C VAL A 45 -13.29 2.46 -14.57
N VAL A 46 -14.02 3.58 -14.51
CA VAL A 46 -14.57 4.24 -15.69
C VAL A 46 -14.07 5.68 -15.73
N SER A 47 -13.28 6.02 -16.74
CA SER A 47 -12.85 7.40 -16.99
C SER A 47 -14.00 8.23 -17.55
N ALA A 48 -14.13 9.46 -17.08
CA ALA A 48 -15.10 10.41 -17.62
C ALA A 48 -14.58 11.06 -18.93
N GLN A 49 -13.28 10.96 -19.18
CA GLN A 49 -12.57 11.63 -20.28
C GLN A 49 -12.33 10.68 -21.45
N ASP A 50 -11.85 9.45 -21.19
CA ASP A 50 -11.42 8.53 -22.23
C ASP A 50 -11.80 7.07 -21.92
N THR A 51 -12.60 6.45 -22.79
CA THR A 51 -13.02 5.05 -22.60
C THR A 51 -11.88 4.04 -22.70
N ASP A 52 -10.76 4.39 -23.32
CA ASP A 52 -9.59 3.52 -23.42
C ASP A 52 -8.84 3.41 -22.08
N GLU A 53 -9.09 4.33 -21.15
CA GLU A 53 -8.61 4.28 -19.75
C GLU A 53 -9.53 3.45 -18.83
N ASN A 54 -10.65 2.92 -19.34
CA ASN A 54 -11.51 2.06 -18.55
C ASN A 54 -10.80 0.75 -18.23
N GLN A 55 -10.79 0.37 -16.97
CA GLN A 55 -10.14 -0.85 -16.50
C GLN A 55 -11.12 -1.71 -15.72
N ASN A 56 -10.97 -3.04 -15.84
CA ASN A 56 -11.73 -3.96 -15.02
C ASN A 56 -10.82 -4.99 -14.38
N ILE A 57 -10.62 -4.86 -13.07
CA ILE A 57 -9.82 -5.79 -12.27
C ILE A 57 -10.75 -6.88 -11.75
N THR A 58 -10.49 -8.13 -12.11
CA THR A 58 -11.21 -9.31 -11.66
C THR A 58 -10.32 -10.16 -10.76
N VAL A 59 -10.87 -10.62 -9.65
CA VAL A 59 -10.18 -11.52 -8.70
C VAL A 59 -11.00 -12.79 -8.56
N THR A 60 -10.36 -13.94 -8.75
CA THR A 60 -11.02 -15.24 -8.57
C THR A 60 -10.45 -16.01 -7.40
N TYR A 61 -11.28 -16.89 -6.84
CA TYR A 61 -10.98 -17.62 -5.62
C TYR A 61 -11.22 -19.12 -5.79
N ASP A 62 -10.53 -19.94 -5.00
CA ASP A 62 -10.84 -21.36 -4.85
C ASP A 62 -11.92 -21.61 -3.77
N ASP A 63 -12.28 -22.88 -3.57
CA ASP A 63 -13.27 -23.29 -2.56
C ASP A 63 -12.85 -23.00 -1.10
N ALA A 64 -11.57 -22.68 -0.88
CA ALA A 64 -11.03 -22.27 0.42
C ALA A 64 -10.92 -20.73 0.53
N ASN A 65 -11.52 -19.98 -0.40
CA ASN A 65 -11.45 -18.52 -0.49
C ASN A 65 -10.02 -17.96 -0.67
N ARG A 66 -9.09 -18.74 -1.23
CA ARG A 66 -7.76 -18.24 -1.60
C ARG A 66 -7.78 -17.69 -3.01
N VAL A 67 -7.07 -16.58 -3.25
CA VAL A 67 -7.00 -15.98 -4.59
C VAL A 67 -6.26 -16.92 -5.53
N THR A 68 -6.86 -17.27 -6.66
CA THR A 68 -6.24 -18.13 -7.69
C THR A 68 -5.74 -17.32 -8.88
N ASN A 69 -6.40 -16.21 -9.21
CA ASN A 69 -5.89 -15.25 -10.18
C ASN A 69 -6.42 -13.83 -9.94
N VAL A 70 -5.65 -12.87 -10.46
CA VAL A 70 -6.02 -11.47 -10.61
C VAL A 70 -5.76 -11.08 -12.06
N SER A 71 -6.72 -10.43 -12.71
CA SER A 71 -6.59 -9.94 -14.08
C SER A 71 -7.15 -8.54 -14.22
N ASP A 72 -6.53 -7.69 -15.03
CA ASP A 72 -7.06 -6.38 -15.43
C ASP A 72 -7.74 -6.39 -16.81
N GLY A 73 -7.89 -7.57 -17.42
CA GLY A 73 -8.41 -7.77 -18.77
C GLY A 73 -7.33 -7.81 -19.87
N ILE A 74 -6.10 -7.40 -19.56
CA ILE A 74 -4.93 -7.48 -20.45
C ILE A 74 -3.99 -8.55 -19.93
N ASP A 75 -3.55 -8.39 -18.69
CA ASP A 75 -2.62 -9.28 -18.00
C ASP A 75 -3.36 -10.14 -16.96
N THR A 76 -2.75 -11.26 -16.60
CA THR A 76 -3.29 -12.15 -15.57
C THR A 76 -2.15 -12.71 -14.72
N GLY A 77 -2.20 -12.41 -13.42
CA GLY A 77 -1.39 -13.06 -12.41
C GLY A 77 -2.08 -14.32 -11.90
N LEU A 78 -1.38 -15.45 -11.91
CA LEU A 78 -1.83 -16.74 -11.39
C LEU A 78 -1.09 -17.05 -10.10
N LEU A 79 -1.84 -17.34 -9.04
CA LEU A 79 -1.29 -17.61 -7.72
C LEU A 79 -1.39 -19.09 -7.42
N THR A 80 -0.29 -19.70 -6.98
CA THR A 80 -0.23 -21.10 -6.59
C THR A 80 0.31 -21.25 -5.18
N TYR A 81 -0.19 -22.28 -4.49
CA TYR A 81 0.03 -22.48 -3.07
C TYR A 81 0.67 -23.84 -2.80
N GLN A 82 1.60 -23.87 -1.86
CA GLN A 82 2.22 -25.10 -1.35
C GLN A 82 2.06 -25.13 0.17
N ASP A 83 1.58 -26.27 0.69
CA ASP A 83 1.34 -26.48 2.12
C ASP A 83 0.43 -25.44 2.82
N GLY A 84 -0.33 -24.67 2.03
CA GLY A 84 -1.25 -23.63 2.50
C GLY A 84 -0.77 -22.21 2.23
N ASP A 85 0.53 -22.04 1.97
CA ASP A 85 1.18 -20.74 1.80
C ASP A 85 1.36 -20.40 0.31
N LEU A 86 1.43 -19.10 -0.01
CA LEU A 86 1.70 -18.64 -1.38
C LEU A 86 3.12 -19.06 -1.77
N ALA A 87 3.23 -19.85 -2.83
CA ALA A 87 4.50 -20.40 -3.29
C ALA A 87 5.02 -19.73 -4.56
N ASN A 88 4.12 -19.37 -5.48
CA ASN A 88 4.51 -18.82 -6.77
C ASN A 88 3.44 -17.92 -7.38
N VAL A 89 3.90 -16.86 -8.06
CA VAL A 89 3.09 -16.00 -8.91
C VAL A 89 3.59 -16.10 -10.35
N ALA A 90 2.72 -16.50 -11.28
CA ALA A 90 3.02 -16.52 -12.70
C ALA A 90 2.26 -15.42 -13.45
N SER A 91 2.92 -14.70 -14.36
CA SER A 91 2.30 -13.68 -15.21
C SER A 91 2.90 -13.73 -16.61
N ASN A 92 2.07 -13.77 -17.65
CA ASN A 92 2.49 -13.68 -19.06
C ASN A 92 3.64 -14.61 -19.51
N GLY A 93 3.79 -15.76 -18.87
CA GLY A 93 4.84 -16.75 -19.17
C GLY A 93 6.09 -16.61 -18.31
N ASP A 94 6.20 -15.54 -17.52
CA ASP A 94 7.16 -15.40 -16.44
C ASP A 94 6.59 -16.04 -15.17
N ASN A 95 7.49 -16.63 -14.38
CA ASN A 95 7.15 -17.39 -13.20
C ASN A 95 8.06 -16.94 -12.07
N PHE A 96 7.48 -16.46 -10.99
CA PHE A 96 8.20 -15.88 -9.87
C PHE A 96 7.94 -16.70 -8.60
N ALA A 97 8.97 -17.37 -8.10
CA ALA A 97 8.87 -18.12 -6.85
C ALA A 97 9.02 -17.16 -5.67
N ILE A 98 8.14 -17.25 -4.67
CA ILE A 98 8.17 -16.33 -3.52
C ILE A 98 9.48 -16.47 -2.72
N GLU A 99 10.11 -17.64 -2.74
CA GLU A 99 11.43 -17.84 -2.12
C GLU A 99 12.53 -16.98 -2.76
N GLU A 100 12.46 -16.72 -4.07
CA GLU A 100 13.43 -15.88 -4.79
C GLU A 100 13.39 -14.42 -4.32
N LEU A 101 12.26 -14.00 -3.75
CA LEU A 101 12.07 -12.65 -3.24
C LEU A 101 12.98 -12.35 -2.04
N TYR A 102 13.38 -13.38 -1.28
CA TYR A 102 14.25 -13.27 -0.10
C TYR A 102 15.73 -13.59 -0.39
N GLU A 103 16.08 -13.97 -1.63
CA GLU A 103 17.45 -14.38 -2.00
C GLU A 103 18.16 -13.36 -2.89
N SER A 104 17.43 -12.37 -3.41
CA SER A 104 17.95 -11.45 -4.42
C SER A 104 18.17 -10.05 -3.83
N PRO A 105 19.38 -9.46 -3.95
CA PRO A 105 19.57 -8.05 -3.71
C PRO A 105 18.93 -7.28 -4.87
N TYR A 106 17.61 -7.13 -4.84
CA TYR A 106 16.93 -6.23 -5.75
C TYR A 106 17.36 -4.80 -5.43
N ASP A 107 17.79 -4.08 -6.46
CA ASP A 107 18.12 -2.66 -6.39
C ASP A 107 16.82 -1.84 -6.44
N ALA A 108 15.95 -2.06 -5.44
CA ALA A 108 14.63 -1.42 -5.35
C ALA A 108 14.63 -0.16 -4.48
N PHE A 109 15.80 0.19 -3.94
CA PHE A 109 15.99 1.37 -3.12
C PHE A 109 16.28 2.60 -3.96
N GLU A 110 15.36 2.92 -4.86
CA GLU A 110 15.11 4.28 -5.29
C GLU A 110 13.63 4.23 -5.66
N THR A 111 12.72 4.74 -4.84
CA THR A 111 12.49 6.17 -4.93
C THR A 111 11.56 6.62 -3.80
N GLY A 112 11.65 6.12 -2.55
CA GLY A 112 10.90 6.81 -1.49
C GLY A 112 10.92 6.24 -0.09
N GLU A 113 10.74 7.12 0.89
CA GLU A 113 10.76 6.84 2.31
C GLU A 113 9.57 7.48 3.04
N VAL A 114 9.01 6.76 4.00
CA VAL A 114 8.02 7.31 4.92
C VAL A 114 8.70 8.21 5.95
N ILE A 115 8.29 9.47 6.00
CA ILE A 115 8.79 10.46 6.95
C ILE A 115 8.10 10.28 8.31
N ASN A 116 6.78 10.07 8.31
CA ASN A 116 6.00 9.86 9.53
C ASN A 116 4.68 9.13 9.27
N TYR A 117 4.09 8.66 10.37
CA TYR A 117 2.81 7.96 10.41
C TYR A 117 1.79 8.73 11.26
N ASN A 118 0.50 8.49 11.03
CA ASN A 118 -0.55 8.94 11.95
C ASN A 118 -0.69 8.00 13.15
N ASN A 119 -1.61 8.31 14.08
CA ASN A 119 -1.85 7.50 15.28
C ASN A 119 -2.38 6.09 14.98
N ASP A 120 -2.98 5.89 13.80
CA ASP A 120 -3.49 4.60 13.34
C ASP A 120 -2.41 3.81 12.56
N GLY A 121 -1.17 4.29 12.57
CA GLY A 121 -0.01 3.68 11.93
C GLY A 121 0.00 3.78 10.40
N ASN A 122 -0.80 4.66 9.80
CA ASN A 122 -0.79 4.87 8.35
C ASN A 122 0.28 5.90 7.95
N PRO A 123 1.02 5.71 6.83
CA PRO A 123 2.02 6.67 6.37
C PRO A 123 1.36 7.99 5.94
N VAL A 124 1.83 9.12 6.45
CA VAL A 124 1.20 10.43 6.17
C VAL A 124 2.07 11.30 5.28
N ASN A 125 3.37 11.34 5.51
CA ASN A 125 4.28 12.12 4.68
C ASN A 125 5.33 11.18 4.09
N LEU A 126 5.51 11.25 2.78
CA LEU A 126 6.51 10.53 2.03
C LEU A 126 7.51 11.52 1.42
N ARG A 127 8.77 11.10 1.33
CA ARG A 127 9.71 11.63 0.35
C ARG A 127 9.89 10.63 -0.75
N PHE A 128 9.95 11.08 -1.99
CA PHE A 128 10.24 10.22 -3.13
C PHE A 128 11.14 10.92 -4.12
N PHE A 129 11.76 10.18 -5.03
CA PHE A 129 12.69 10.72 -6.03
C PHE A 129 12.16 10.35 -7.41
N GLU A 130 12.27 11.22 -8.41
CA GLU A 130 12.02 10.83 -9.79
C GLU A 130 13.23 11.21 -10.63
N THR A 131 13.62 10.31 -11.52
CA THR A 131 14.74 10.53 -12.43
C THR A 131 14.17 10.78 -13.81
N GLU A 132 14.36 12.00 -14.29
CA GLU A 132 13.93 12.42 -15.62
C GLU A 132 15.14 12.62 -16.53
N TYR A 133 14.95 12.37 -17.82
CA TYR A 133 15.99 12.61 -18.81
C TYR A 133 15.89 14.03 -19.37
N ASP A 134 16.89 14.86 -19.07
CA ASP A 134 17.03 16.18 -19.65
C ASP A 134 17.67 16.08 -21.04
N TRP A 135 16.85 16.32 -22.06
CA TRP A 135 17.27 16.29 -23.47
C TRP A 135 18.15 17.47 -23.88
N GLU A 136 18.14 18.58 -23.14
CA GLU A 136 18.99 19.74 -23.39
C GLU A 136 20.42 19.51 -22.89
N THR A 137 20.57 18.89 -21.72
CA THR A 137 21.88 18.58 -21.11
C THR A 137 22.37 17.17 -21.41
N ASN A 138 21.53 16.31 -22.01
CA ASN A 138 21.80 14.90 -22.30
C ASN A 138 22.25 14.14 -21.02
N SER A 139 21.53 14.37 -19.92
CA SER A 139 21.81 13.78 -18.61
C SER A 139 20.52 13.44 -17.86
N GLU A 140 20.60 12.44 -16.99
CA GLU A 140 19.54 12.16 -16.02
C GLU A 140 19.60 13.15 -14.86
N ILE A 141 18.45 13.69 -14.48
CA ILE A 141 18.27 14.58 -13.34
C ILE A 141 17.33 13.87 -12.37
N THR A 142 17.82 13.61 -11.16
CA THR A 142 17.00 13.09 -10.07
C THR A 142 16.51 14.23 -9.19
N THR A 143 15.20 14.37 -9.09
CA THR A 143 14.52 15.39 -8.29
C THR A 143 13.81 14.74 -7.11
N GLU A 144 13.89 15.38 -5.95
CA GLU A 144 13.19 14.94 -4.74
C GLU A 144 11.82 15.63 -4.62
N TYR A 145 10.80 14.85 -4.27
CA TYR A 145 9.41 15.28 -4.11
C TYR A 145 8.85 14.88 -2.75
N ARG A 146 7.65 15.38 -2.45
CA ARG A 146 6.89 15.12 -1.23
C ARG A 146 5.47 14.69 -1.57
N ALA A 147 4.97 13.67 -0.87
CA ALA A 147 3.56 13.32 -0.89
C ALA A 147 2.98 13.40 0.52
N GLU A 148 1.80 14.01 0.66
CA GLU A 148 0.97 13.98 1.87
C GLU A 148 -0.25 13.10 1.61
N ILE A 149 -0.46 12.08 2.44
CA ILE A 149 -1.59 11.16 2.35
C ILE A 149 -2.56 11.43 3.49
N GLN A 150 -3.84 11.52 3.16
CA GLN A 150 -4.91 11.61 4.13
C GLN A 150 -5.85 10.42 3.99
N TYR A 151 -6.32 9.97 5.15
CA TYR A 151 -7.19 8.82 5.29
C TYR A 151 -8.59 9.26 5.74
N ASP A 152 -9.59 8.49 5.35
CA ASP A 152 -10.85 8.51 6.07
C ASP A 152 -10.80 7.56 7.27
N ASN A 153 -11.90 7.51 8.03
CA ASN A 153 -12.03 6.61 9.17
C ASN A 153 -12.79 5.33 8.76
N LYS A 154 -12.40 4.74 7.62
CA LYS A 154 -12.88 3.44 7.13
C LYS A 154 -11.69 2.53 6.89
N LEU A 155 -11.92 1.23 6.96
CA LEU A 155 -10.86 0.23 6.79
C LEU A 155 -10.29 0.26 5.37
N ASN A 156 -9.03 -0.14 5.21
CA ASN A 156 -8.47 -0.40 3.88
C ASN A 156 -9.23 -1.57 3.20
N PRO A 157 -9.95 -1.35 2.10
CA PRO A 157 -10.83 -2.36 1.50
C PRO A 157 -10.07 -3.53 0.87
N TYR A 158 -8.78 -3.38 0.62
CA TYR A 158 -7.95 -4.39 -0.03
C TYR A 158 -7.41 -5.43 0.96
N PHE A 159 -7.41 -5.15 2.28
CA PHE A 159 -6.75 -5.98 3.29
C PHE A 159 -7.08 -7.47 3.18
N TYR A 160 -8.36 -7.84 3.25
CA TYR A 160 -8.75 -9.27 3.23
C TYR A 160 -8.54 -9.92 1.87
N THR A 161 -8.56 -9.15 0.78
CA THR A 161 -8.27 -9.69 -0.56
C THR A 161 -6.78 -9.99 -0.70
N VAL A 162 -5.91 -9.10 -0.21
CA VAL A 162 -4.45 -9.32 -0.15
C VAL A 162 -4.11 -10.43 0.83
N GLN A 163 -4.84 -10.56 1.94
CA GLN A 163 -4.69 -11.66 2.89
C GLN A 163 -5.05 -12.99 2.24
N ALA A 164 -6.17 -13.07 1.52
CA ALA A 164 -6.59 -14.26 0.78
C ALA A 164 -5.63 -14.63 -0.36
N ALA A 165 -4.82 -13.69 -0.85
CA ALA A 165 -3.75 -13.93 -1.81
C ALA A 165 -2.45 -14.41 -1.16
N GLY A 166 -2.35 -14.45 0.17
CA GLY A 166 -1.12 -14.74 0.90
C GLY A 166 -0.13 -13.57 0.99
N GLY A 167 -0.45 -12.41 0.42
CA GLY A 167 0.44 -11.24 0.42
C GLY A 167 0.71 -10.67 1.81
N ILE A 168 -0.27 -10.73 2.71
CA ILE A 168 -0.08 -10.31 4.11
C ILE A 168 0.95 -11.21 4.81
N ALA A 169 0.88 -12.53 4.61
CA ALA A 169 1.85 -13.47 5.19
C ALA A 169 3.27 -13.24 4.65
N VAL A 170 3.41 -12.91 3.36
CA VAL A 170 4.69 -12.53 2.76
C VAL A 170 5.25 -11.25 3.41
N MET A 171 4.43 -10.23 3.64
CA MET A 171 4.86 -9.01 4.35
C MET A 171 5.22 -9.27 5.82
N ASP A 172 4.47 -10.14 6.50
CA ASP A 172 4.67 -10.47 7.91
C ASP A 172 5.93 -11.33 8.14
N ALA A 173 6.34 -12.12 7.14
CA ALA A 173 7.56 -12.93 7.17
C ALA A 173 8.86 -12.11 7.07
N VAL A 174 8.77 -10.85 6.63
CA VAL A 174 9.91 -9.93 6.65
C VAL A 174 10.19 -9.52 8.10
N GLU A 175 11.29 -9.99 8.67
CA GLU A 175 11.78 -9.42 9.93
C GLU A 175 12.21 -7.96 9.68
N LEU A 176 11.61 -7.00 10.38
CA LEU A 176 12.05 -5.59 10.39
C LEU A 176 13.35 -5.46 11.20
N ASN A 177 14.40 -6.17 10.79
CA ASN A 177 15.71 -6.06 11.40
C ASN A 177 16.47 -4.91 10.74
N PHE A 178 16.39 -3.72 11.34
CA PHE A 178 17.15 -2.53 10.92
C PHE A 178 18.68 -2.69 11.03
N SER A 179 19.17 -3.85 11.48
CA SER A 179 20.59 -4.21 11.49
C SER A 179 20.84 -5.47 10.65
N ALA A 180 21.42 -5.27 9.47
CA ALA A 180 21.83 -6.27 8.48
C ALA A 180 20.74 -6.65 7.46
N ASN A 181 20.87 -6.01 6.29
CA ASN A 181 20.44 -6.45 4.96
C ASN A 181 18.97 -6.93 4.83
N PRO A 182 18.03 -6.05 4.46
CA PRO A 182 16.71 -6.50 4.04
C PRO A 182 16.86 -7.24 2.71
N ASP A 183 16.79 -8.56 2.75
CA ASP A 183 16.94 -9.41 1.57
C ASP A 183 15.73 -9.35 0.60
N ALA A 184 14.84 -8.34 0.74
CA ALA A 184 13.65 -8.12 -0.10
C ALA A 184 13.11 -6.67 0.02
N PRO A 185 13.77 -5.65 -0.54
CA PRO A 185 13.42 -4.24 -0.32
C PRO A 185 12.01 -3.85 -0.75
N GLU A 186 11.48 -4.47 -1.80
CA GLU A 186 10.11 -4.25 -2.28
C GLU A 186 9.07 -4.70 -1.27
N ILE A 187 9.27 -5.84 -0.59
CA ILE A 187 8.33 -6.29 0.44
C ILE A 187 8.40 -5.38 1.65
N VAL A 188 9.61 -4.97 2.05
CA VAL A 188 9.80 -4.01 3.14
C VAL A 188 9.03 -2.73 2.83
N GLN A 189 9.15 -2.22 1.61
CA GLN A 189 8.46 -1.01 1.18
C GLN A 189 6.95 -1.21 1.10
N ALA A 190 6.48 -2.33 0.55
CA ALA A 190 5.07 -2.69 0.53
C ALA A 190 4.48 -2.74 1.94
N ARG A 191 5.15 -3.40 2.90
CA ARG A 191 4.75 -3.45 4.31
C ARG A 191 4.68 -2.06 4.94
N ILE A 192 5.72 -1.25 4.73
CA ILE A 192 5.84 0.11 5.28
C ILE A 192 4.75 1.05 4.72
N LEU A 193 4.32 0.83 3.48
CA LEU A 193 3.32 1.67 2.80
C LEU A 193 1.89 1.15 2.94
N PHE A 194 1.68 -0.08 3.40
CA PHE A 194 0.35 -0.70 3.43
C PHE A 194 -0.53 -0.10 4.55
N PRO A 195 -1.59 0.65 4.20
CA PRO A 195 -2.37 1.36 5.22
C PRO A 195 -3.42 0.46 5.89
N SER A 196 -3.73 0.75 7.15
CA SER A 196 -4.87 0.18 7.89
C SER A 196 -6.20 0.84 7.55
N LYS A 197 -6.18 2.08 7.01
CA LYS A 197 -7.35 2.89 6.65
C LYS A 197 -7.43 3.18 5.16
N ASN A 198 -8.62 3.52 4.67
CA ASN A 198 -8.82 3.87 3.27
C ASN A 198 -8.28 5.27 2.97
N ILE A 199 -7.57 5.41 1.85
CA ILE A 199 -7.02 6.70 1.40
C ILE A 199 -8.16 7.54 0.83
N LYS A 200 -8.24 8.81 1.25
CA LYS A 200 -9.20 9.78 0.70
C LYS A 200 -8.54 10.92 -0.07
N LYS A 201 -7.25 11.19 0.17
CA LYS A 201 -6.53 12.27 -0.52
C LYS A 201 -5.04 12.01 -0.58
N ILE A 202 -4.41 12.38 -1.69
CA ILE A 202 -2.95 12.48 -1.83
C ILE A 202 -2.62 13.87 -2.38
N ILE A 203 -1.58 14.51 -1.86
CA ILE A 203 -1.10 15.82 -2.30
C ILE A 203 0.38 15.70 -2.63
N TYR A 204 0.75 16.03 -3.86
CA TYR A 204 2.13 16.02 -4.33
C TYR A 204 2.71 17.44 -4.38
N ARG A 205 3.94 17.59 -3.87
CA ARG A 205 4.66 18.87 -3.83
C ARG A 205 6.12 18.70 -4.19
N ASP A 206 6.70 19.76 -4.76
CA ASP A 206 8.16 19.90 -4.83
C ASP A 206 8.75 20.32 -3.48
N LEU A 207 10.09 20.47 -3.42
CA LEU A 207 10.80 20.89 -2.22
C LEU A 207 10.54 22.35 -1.81
N ASP A 208 10.11 23.20 -2.74
CA ASP A 208 9.74 24.59 -2.47
C ASP A 208 8.31 24.70 -1.93
N GLY A 209 7.55 23.60 -1.92
CA GLY A 209 6.19 23.48 -1.43
C GLY A 209 5.13 23.81 -2.46
N ASN A 210 5.50 23.99 -3.74
CA ASN A 210 4.55 24.18 -4.83
C ASN A 210 3.71 22.92 -5.01
N LEU A 211 2.42 23.10 -5.31
CA LEU A 211 1.50 22.00 -5.52
C LEU A 211 1.69 21.49 -6.96
N LEU A 212 2.02 20.21 -7.10
CA LEU A 212 2.23 19.56 -8.41
C LEU A 212 0.99 18.79 -8.85
N ALA A 213 0.39 18.05 -7.92
CA ALA A 213 -0.86 17.35 -8.16
C ALA A 213 -1.62 17.11 -6.85
N ASP A 214 -2.92 16.92 -6.94
CA ASP A 214 -3.69 16.31 -5.86
C ASP A 214 -4.74 15.33 -6.38
N VAL A 215 -4.91 14.25 -5.62
CA VAL A 215 -5.86 13.17 -5.90
C VAL A 215 -6.86 13.15 -4.76
N ASN A 216 -8.15 13.28 -5.07
CA ASN A 216 -9.24 13.18 -4.09
C ASN A 216 -10.08 11.93 -4.41
N LEU A 217 -10.37 11.15 -3.37
CA LEU A 217 -11.18 9.94 -3.47
C LEU A 217 -12.41 10.08 -2.57
N ASP A 218 -13.59 10.03 -3.20
CA ASP A 218 -14.89 10.13 -2.53
C ASP A 218 -15.65 8.82 -2.68
N PHE A 219 -15.86 8.11 -1.58
CA PHE A 219 -16.47 6.78 -1.59
C PHE A 219 -17.87 6.75 -0.95
N VAL A 220 -18.69 5.83 -1.45
CA VAL A 220 -19.95 5.39 -0.84
C VAL A 220 -19.71 4.01 -0.23
N TYR A 221 -20.08 3.86 1.03
CA TYR A 221 -19.82 2.65 1.81
C TYR A 221 -21.07 1.81 2.03
N ASN A 222 -20.91 0.48 2.14
CA ASN A 222 -21.95 -0.42 2.63
C ASN A 222 -22.05 -0.40 4.17
N SER A 223 -22.89 -1.28 4.73
CA SER A 223 -23.10 -1.39 6.18
C SER A 223 -21.89 -1.86 6.97
N ASP A 224 -20.92 -2.47 6.29
CA ASP A 224 -19.73 -3.06 6.90
C ASP A 224 -18.50 -2.17 6.65
N ASP A 225 -18.72 -0.91 6.24
CA ASP A 225 -17.69 0.09 5.99
C ASP A 225 -16.73 -0.22 4.83
N TYR A 226 -17.18 -1.00 3.84
CA TYR A 226 -16.47 -1.20 2.56
C TYR A 226 -17.04 -0.33 1.43
N PRO A 227 -16.19 0.26 0.57
CA PRO A 227 -16.63 1.07 -0.55
C PRO A 227 -17.39 0.21 -1.56
N THR A 228 -18.58 0.63 -1.98
CA THR A 228 -19.32 -0.01 -3.09
C THR A 228 -19.18 0.75 -4.39
N SER A 229 -18.96 2.06 -4.29
CA SER A 229 -18.65 2.92 -5.42
C SER A 229 -17.88 4.15 -4.95
N GLY A 230 -17.27 4.87 -5.86
CA GLY A 230 -16.65 6.15 -5.55
C GLY A 230 -16.25 6.93 -6.79
N SER A 231 -15.68 8.11 -6.57
CA SER A 231 -15.04 8.91 -7.61
C SER A 231 -13.62 9.27 -7.22
N VAL A 232 -12.71 9.25 -8.19
CA VAL A 232 -11.36 9.78 -8.08
C VAL A 232 -11.29 11.04 -8.93
N THR A 233 -10.85 12.15 -8.34
CA THR A 233 -10.52 13.38 -9.08
C THR A 233 -9.05 13.67 -8.87
N ALA A 234 -8.27 13.54 -9.94
CA ALA A 234 -6.86 13.90 -9.97
C ALA A 234 -6.72 15.24 -10.71
N THR A 235 -6.03 16.20 -10.10
CA THR A 235 -5.67 17.47 -10.74
C THR A 235 -4.16 17.59 -10.76
N GLU A 236 -3.60 17.77 -11.94
CA GLU A 236 -2.20 18.11 -12.17
C GLU A 236 -2.11 19.61 -12.43
N TYR A 237 -1.15 20.26 -11.78
CA TYR A 237 -0.95 21.71 -11.81
C TYR A 237 0.30 22.02 -12.61
N ASP A 238 0.10 22.54 -13.82
CA ASP A 238 1.19 22.98 -14.69
C ASP A 238 1.06 24.49 -14.95
N VAL A 239 2.13 25.23 -14.70
CA VAL A 239 2.15 26.70 -14.86
C VAL A 239 2.18 27.15 -16.32
N ASP A 240 2.68 26.30 -17.21
CA ASP A 240 2.90 26.57 -18.63
C ASP A 240 1.79 25.99 -19.51
N GLU A 241 1.33 24.77 -19.21
CA GLU A 241 0.28 24.06 -19.97
C GLU A 241 -1.13 24.26 -19.40
N GLY A 242 -1.22 24.70 -18.13
CA GLY A 242 -2.46 24.86 -17.39
C GLY A 242 -2.90 23.57 -16.69
N ASP A 243 -3.80 23.71 -15.72
CA ASP A 243 -4.26 22.59 -14.90
C ASP A 243 -5.01 21.54 -15.72
N THR A 244 -4.67 20.26 -15.51
CA THR A 244 -5.36 19.12 -16.13
C THR A 244 -6.12 18.35 -15.06
N THR A 245 -7.38 17.97 -15.34
CA THR A 245 -8.22 17.21 -14.39
C THR A 245 -8.74 15.92 -15.00
N SER A 246 -8.42 14.80 -14.35
CA SER A 246 -8.90 13.46 -14.68
C SER A 246 -9.90 12.97 -13.63
N ILE A 247 -11.01 12.38 -14.08
CA ILE A 247 -12.12 11.96 -13.22
C ILE A 247 -12.46 10.51 -13.52
N TYR A 248 -12.40 9.66 -12.50
CA TYR A 248 -12.74 8.25 -12.61
C TYR A 248 -13.89 7.89 -11.70
N THR A 249 -14.77 7.01 -12.15
CA THR A 249 -15.76 6.34 -11.30
C THR A 249 -15.28 4.94 -10.96
N LEU A 250 -15.33 4.59 -9.68
CA LEU A 250 -14.98 3.28 -9.15
C LEU A 250 -16.26 2.53 -8.77
N THR A 251 -16.32 1.24 -9.08
CA THR A 251 -17.36 0.32 -8.58
C THR A 251 -16.69 -0.93 -8.04
N TYR A 252 -17.05 -1.31 -6.81
CA TYR A 252 -16.52 -2.49 -6.14
C TYR A 252 -17.60 -3.55 -6.03
N THR A 253 -17.24 -4.78 -6.37
CA THR A 253 -18.06 -5.96 -6.12
C THR A 253 -17.33 -6.88 -5.17
N TYR A 254 -18.08 -7.43 -4.20
CA TYR A 254 -17.57 -8.34 -3.21
C TYR A 254 -18.19 -9.72 -3.38
N MET A 255 -17.46 -10.74 -2.93
CA MET A 255 -17.99 -12.09 -2.80
C MET A 255 -19.25 -12.07 -1.91
N ALA A 256 -20.29 -12.79 -2.34
CA ALA A 256 -21.51 -12.91 -1.57
C ALA A 256 -21.22 -13.58 -0.21
N ALA A 257 -21.86 -13.09 0.85
CA ALA A 257 -21.81 -13.78 2.13
C ALA A 257 -22.57 -15.11 2.00
N ASN A 258 -21.93 -16.21 2.38
CA ASN A 258 -22.55 -17.53 2.48
C ASN A 258 -23.48 -17.62 3.70
#